data_AF-A0A966EQK5-F1
#
_entry.id   AF-A0A966EQK5-F1
#
_cell.length_a   1.000
_cell.length_b   1.000
_cell.length_c   1.000
_cell.angle_alpha   90.00
_cell.angle_beta   90.00
_cell.angle_gamma   90.00
#
_symmetry.space_group_name_H-M   'P 1'
#
loop_
_entity.id
_entity.type
_entity.pdbx_description
1 polymer ?
#
loop_
_entity_poly.entity_id
_entity_poly.type
_entity_poly.pdbx_seq_one_letter_code
_entity_poly.pdbx_strand_id
1 'polypeptide(L)'
;MEMLDIIAGLAWDPQIRGFMAVLTGIVVLMGSVWLIISTNSGPRLGTLLSFAGFFGWMAIMASIWWIYGIGYAGDNPVWEQVEIVEGTDDEGHLTFAALDATDGLLTENLSDAHSVVIAAADQLLAEYGNSALTMSTSGLSLDDAEYVVEVQTAWAEYGIVTVDSLTPDQTEGLSGSEIAVLAADEQAKNEATTLSELAATAPKLINQDSSELGGWTLLSTAQSGEAQASAIAMVLQSGDFDFQTAGDFKVLDAFTIGGKRGLPENPTRWDRIETQVRTALTIKHPTRYGVVQIQQVTEESVTNLPGTAPKRPEVDPDAPIVSIVMIRNLGNLRLVPAMVTIGSLLIFLGLCYMLHERDKLVMARRAEFQAG
;
A
#
# COMPACT_ATOMS: atom_id res chain seq x y z
N MET A 1 10.75 -47.23 32.17
CA MET A 1 11.69 -46.24 31.62
C MET A 1 11.23 -45.80 30.24
N GLU A 2 10.97 -46.71 29.30
CA GLU A 2 10.49 -46.32 27.95
C GLU A 2 9.33 -45.32 27.89
N MET A 3 8.27 -45.48 28.70
CA MET A 3 7.13 -44.56 28.65
C MET A 3 7.45 -43.15 29.18
N LEU A 4 8.40 -43.03 30.12
CA LEU A 4 8.86 -41.72 30.63
C LEU A 4 9.81 -41.04 29.64
N ASP A 5 10.63 -41.83 28.94
CA ASP A 5 11.53 -41.33 27.88
C ASP A 5 10.74 -40.87 26.64
N ILE A 6 9.64 -41.54 26.30
CA ILE A 6 8.70 -41.12 25.23
C ILE A 6 8.01 -39.80 25.58
N ILE A 7 7.53 -39.65 26.83
CA ILE A 7 6.87 -38.41 27.29
C ILE A 7 7.88 -37.25 27.38
N ALA A 8 9.11 -37.52 27.80
CA ALA A 8 10.19 -36.53 27.81
C ALA A 8 10.61 -36.10 26.39
N GLY A 9 10.63 -37.02 25.43
CA GLY A 9 10.90 -36.72 24.01
C GLY A 9 9.82 -35.87 23.35
N LEU A 10 8.54 -36.12 23.67
CA LEU A 10 7.39 -35.33 23.17
C LEU A 10 7.39 -33.87 23.67
N ALA A 11 8.02 -33.59 24.81
CA ALA A 11 8.07 -32.25 25.39
C ALA A 11 9.16 -31.34 24.78
N TRP A 12 10.19 -31.94 24.17
CA TRP A 12 11.37 -31.23 23.63
C TRP A 12 11.26 -30.85 22.16
N ASP A 13 10.35 -31.46 21.40
CA ASP A 13 10.07 -31.07 20.01
C ASP A 13 8.97 -29.99 19.96
N PRO A 14 9.29 -28.74 19.54
CA PRO A 14 8.32 -27.66 19.43
C PRO A 14 7.14 -27.99 18.50
N GLN A 15 7.37 -28.80 17.46
CA GLN A 15 6.34 -29.14 16.46
C GLN A 15 5.31 -30.10 17.05
N ILE A 16 5.78 -31.14 17.74
CA ILE A 16 4.88 -32.15 18.34
C ILE A 16 4.12 -31.53 19.51
N ARG A 17 4.78 -30.72 20.33
CA ARG A 17 4.12 -29.97 21.41
C ARG A 17 3.04 -29.04 20.88
N GLY A 18 3.31 -28.35 19.77
CA GLY A 18 2.31 -27.50 19.09
C GLY A 18 1.09 -28.30 18.65
N PHE A 19 1.29 -29.44 17.97
CA PHE A 19 0.20 -30.32 17.55
C PHE A 19 -0.63 -30.83 18.73
N MET A 20 0.02 -31.32 19.79
CA MET A 20 -0.64 -31.84 20.99
C MET A 20 -1.44 -30.76 21.73
N ALA A 21 -0.94 -29.53 21.77
CA ALA A 21 -1.66 -28.40 22.34
C ALA A 21 -2.94 -28.09 21.56
N VAL A 22 -2.86 -28.04 20.22
CA VAL A 22 -4.03 -27.84 19.35
C VAL A 22 -5.04 -28.97 19.49
N LEU A 23 -4.59 -30.23 19.49
CA LEU A 23 -5.45 -31.40 19.66
C LEU A 23 -6.15 -31.39 21.02
N THR A 24 -5.43 -31.07 22.09
CA THR A 24 -6.01 -30.90 23.43
C THR A 24 -7.05 -29.78 23.43
N GLY A 25 -6.76 -28.65 22.78
CA GLY A 25 -7.70 -27.55 22.60
C GLY A 25 -8.99 -27.98 21.90
N ILE A 26 -8.90 -28.75 20.81
CA ILE A 26 -10.05 -29.28 20.08
C ILE A 26 -10.88 -30.21 20.98
N VAL A 27 -10.24 -31.17 21.65
CA VAL A 27 -10.93 -32.15 22.50
C VAL A 27 -11.61 -31.46 23.69
N VAL A 28 -10.93 -30.51 24.34
CA VAL A 28 -11.50 -29.80 25.50
C VAL A 28 -12.59 -28.83 25.06
N LEU A 29 -12.36 -27.98 24.07
CA LEU A 29 -13.32 -26.96 23.67
C LEU A 29 -14.55 -27.57 22.97
N MET A 30 -14.35 -28.38 21.92
CA MET A 30 -15.45 -28.96 21.16
C MET A 30 -16.08 -30.15 21.91
N GLY A 31 -15.23 -30.99 22.51
CA GLY A 31 -15.69 -32.20 23.20
C GLY A 31 -16.46 -31.90 24.49
N SER A 32 -16.09 -30.86 25.25
CA SER A 32 -16.85 -30.49 26.46
C SER A 32 -18.28 -30.04 26.14
N VAL A 33 -18.44 -29.16 25.14
CA VAL A 33 -19.76 -28.70 24.68
C VAL A 33 -20.59 -29.88 24.20
N TRP A 34 -19.99 -30.80 23.44
CA TRP A 34 -20.68 -32.01 22.98
C TRP A 34 -21.07 -32.95 24.12
N LEU A 35 -20.20 -33.20 25.11
CA LEU A 35 -20.49 -34.06 26.26
C LEU A 35 -21.63 -33.51 27.11
N ILE A 36 -21.62 -32.21 27.39
CA ILE A 36 -22.65 -31.53 28.19
C ILE A 36 -24.03 -31.69 27.52
N ILE A 37 -24.12 -31.39 26.22
CA ILE A 37 -25.40 -31.47 25.48
C ILE A 37 -25.83 -32.94 25.32
N SER A 38 -24.91 -33.84 25.00
CA SER A 38 -25.20 -35.26 24.77
C SER A 38 -25.69 -35.97 26.02
N THR A 39 -25.22 -35.58 27.21
CA THR A 39 -25.64 -36.18 28.48
C THR A 39 -27.11 -35.86 28.80
N ASN A 40 -27.62 -34.70 28.37
CA ASN A 40 -29.01 -34.30 28.62
C ASN A 40 -29.95 -34.74 27.49
N SER A 41 -29.53 -34.61 26.23
CA SER A 41 -30.41 -34.80 25.06
C SER A 41 -30.21 -36.13 24.32
N GLY A 42 -29.25 -36.95 24.78
CA GLY A 42 -28.80 -38.16 24.11
C GLY A 42 -27.79 -37.88 22.98
N PRO A 43 -26.93 -38.85 22.66
CA PRO A 43 -25.78 -38.64 21.77
C PRO A 43 -26.17 -38.25 20.33
N ARG A 44 -27.31 -38.75 19.82
CA ARG A 44 -27.78 -38.41 18.47
C ARG A 44 -28.22 -36.95 18.36
N LEU A 45 -29.02 -36.45 19.32
CA LEU A 45 -29.44 -35.04 19.34
C LEU A 45 -28.24 -34.15 19.66
N GLY A 46 -27.46 -34.50 20.68
CA GLY A 46 -26.30 -33.72 21.10
C GLY A 46 -25.30 -33.51 19.97
N THR A 47 -25.03 -34.55 19.18
CA THR A 47 -24.15 -34.44 18.00
C THR A 47 -24.69 -33.43 16.97
N LEU A 48 -25.97 -33.51 16.60
CA LEU A 48 -26.60 -32.56 15.67
C LEU A 48 -26.53 -31.12 16.18
N LEU A 49 -26.83 -30.90 17.47
CA LEU A 49 -26.84 -29.58 18.09
C LEU A 49 -25.43 -28.97 18.17
N SER A 50 -24.43 -29.77 18.59
CA SER A 50 -23.05 -29.31 18.71
C SER A 50 -22.43 -28.99 17.35
N PHE A 51 -22.65 -29.83 16.33
CA PHE A 51 -22.18 -29.52 14.99
C PHE A 51 -22.91 -28.31 14.39
N ALA A 52 -24.22 -28.16 14.62
CA ALA A 52 -24.95 -26.98 14.17
C ALA A 52 -24.38 -25.72 14.83
N GLY A 53 -24.12 -25.74 16.14
CA GLY A 53 -23.49 -24.63 16.85
C GLY A 53 -22.09 -24.31 16.31
N PHE A 54 -21.26 -25.33 16.06
CA PHE A 54 -19.92 -25.14 15.50
C PHE A 54 -19.94 -24.54 14.09
N PHE A 55 -20.74 -25.09 13.18
CA PHE A 55 -20.81 -24.58 11.81
C PHE A 55 -21.49 -23.22 11.72
N GLY A 56 -22.45 -22.92 12.61
CA GLY A 56 -23.02 -21.58 12.76
C GLY A 56 -21.98 -20.56 13.23
N TRP A 57 -21.17 -20.93 14.23
CA TRP A 57 -20.06 -20.10 14.69
C TRP A 57 -18.99 -19.92 13.60
N MET A 58 -18.60 -20.99 12.90
CA MET A 58 -17.67 -20.93 11.77
C MET A 58 -18.19 -20.04 10.65
N ALA A 59 -19.49 -20.11 10.32
CA ALA A 59 -20.09 -19.24 9.32
C ALA A 59 -20.01 -17.75 9.74
N ILE A 60 -20.23 -17.43 11.01
CA ILE A 60 -20.09 -16.06 11.54
C ILE A 60 -18.63 -15.59 11.46
N MET A 61 -17.68 -16.38 11.95
CA MET A 61 -16.25 -16.02 11.92
C MET A 61 -15.72 -15.90 10.50
N ALA A 62 -16.06 -16.84 9.63
CA ALA A 62 -15.65 -16.82 8.23
C ALA A 62 -16.27 -15.61 7.50
N SER A 63 -17.49 -15.18 7.85
CA SER A 63 -18.08 -13.95 7.31
C SER A 63 -17.27 -12.71 7.69
N ILE A 64 -16.80 -12.62 8.95
CA ILE A 64 -15.90 -11.55 9.39
C ILE A 64 -14.58 -11.62 8.61
N TRP A 65 -13.98 -12.81 8.51
CA TRP A 65 -12.74 -13.03 7.74
C TRP A 65 -12.89 -12.64 6.27
N TRP A 66 -14.04 -12.91 5.65
CA TRP A 66 -14.34 -12.55 4.28
C TRP A 66 -14.45 -11.03 4.09
N ILE A 67 -15.14 -10.33 5.00
CA ILE A 67 -15.30 -8.86 4.92
C ILE A 67 -13.97 -8.14 5.16
N TYR A 68 -13.20 -8.59 6.15
CA TYR A 68 -11.96 -7.94 6.56
C TYR A 68 -10.72 -8.44 5.81
N GLY A 69 -10.78 -9.61 5.16
CA GLY A 69 -9.61 -10.24 4.53
C GLY A 69 -8.55 -10.70 5.54
N ILE A 70 -8.98 -11.10 6.74
CA ILE A 70 -8.10 -11.56 7.83
C ILE A 70 -8.36 -13.04 8.17
N GLY A 71 -7.50 -13.66 8.97
CA GLY A 71 -7.68 -15.05 9.41
C GLY A 71 -7.09 -16.04 8.41
N TYR A 72 -7.85 -17.04 7.99
CA TYR A 72 -7.45 -17.96 6.92
C TYR A 72 -7.66 -17.29 5.54
N ALA A 73 -6.90 -16.22 5.33
CA ALA A 73 -6.90 -15.43 4.11
C ALA A 73 -6.01 -16.06 3.04
N GLY A 74 -6.29 -15.71 1.78
CA GLY A 74 -5.42 -16.05 0.65
C GLY A 74 -4.19 -15.14 0.56
N ASP A 75 -3.54 -15.17 -0.59
CA ASP A 75 -2.34 -14.39 -0.86
C ASP A 75 -2.63 -12.88 -0.85
N ASN A 76 -1.70 -12.13 -0.25
CA ASN A 76 -1.76 -10.68 -0.19
C ASN A 76 -1.48 -10.05 -1.56
N PRO A 77 -1.97 -8.83 -1.80
CA PRO A 77 -1.62 -8.08 -2.99
C PRO A 77 -0.12 -7.79 -3.08
N VAL A 78 0.50 -8.09 -4.22
CA VAL A 78 1.91 -7.83 -4.52
C VAL A 78 2.06 -7.12 -5.85
N TRP A 79 3.14 -6.37 -6.01
CA TRP A 79 3.55 -5.87 -7.32
C TRP A 79 4.30 -6.97 -8.06
N GLU A 80 3.94 -7.18 -9.31
CA GLU A 80 4.56 -8.16 -10.20
C GLU A 80 5.12 -7.42 -11.40
N GLN A 81 6.37 -7.76 -11.77
CA GLN A 81 7.05 -7.16 -12.91
C GLN A 81 6.32 -7.55 -14.20
N VAL A 82 5.97 -6.57 -15.02
CA VAL A 82 5.49 -6.81 -16.39
C VAL A 82 6.67 -6.70 -17.34
N GLU A 83 7.39 -5.58 -17.26
CA GLU A 83 8.55 -5.28 -18.11
C GLU A 83 9.41 -4.21 -17.46
N ILE A 84 10.66 -4.11 -17.92
CA ILE A 84 11.55 -2.99 -17.63
C ILE A 84 11.94 -2.39 -18.97
N VAL A 85 11.77 -1.07 -19.11
CA VAL A 85 12.00 -0.32 -20.33
C VAL A 85 13.06 0.73 -20.04
N GLU A 86 13.96 0.95 -21.00
CA GLU A 86 14.95 2.00 -20.96
C GLU A 86 14.60 3.02 -22.04
N GLY A 87 14.62 4.31 -21.70
CA GLY A 87 14.30 5.38 -22.62
C GLY A 87 15.09 6.64 -22.35
N THR A 88 15.11 7.52 -23.34
CA THR A 88 15.80 8.83 -23.29
C THR A 88 14.81 9.94 -23.62
N ASP A 89 15.16 11.19 -23.32
CA ASP A 89 14.28 12.34 -23.57
C ASP A 89 13.96 12.52 -25.07
N ASP A 90 14.87 12.11 -25.96
CA ASP A 90 14.69 12.23 -27.42
C ASP A 90 13.72 11.18 -27.98
N GLU A 91 13.72 9.97 -27.44
CA GLU A 91 12.92 8.85 -27.91
C GLU A 91 11.62 8.66 -27.11
N GLY A 92 11.54 9.23 -25.92
CA GLY A 92 10.48 9.06 -24.93
C GLY A 92 10.76 7.92 -23.96
N HIS A 93 10.41 8.11 -22.69
CA HIS A 93 10.83 7.17 -21.63
C HIS A 93 10.08 5.83 -21.66
N LEU A 94 8.89 5.81 -22.26
CA LEU A 94 7.98 4.64 -22.30
C LEU A 94 7.60 4.22 -23.72
N THR A 95 8.18 4.81 -24.76
CA THR A 95 7.82 4.59 -26.17
C THR A 95 7.95 3.13 -26.62
N PHE A 96 8.87 2.36 -26.01
CA PHE A 96 9.10 0.95 -26.33
C PHE A 96 8.41 -0.02 -25.36
N ALA A 97 7.59 0.48 -24.43
CA ALA A 97 6.81 -0.36 -23.53
C ALA A 97 5.80 -1.19 -24.32
N ALA A 98 5.67 -2.48 -23.98
CA ALA A 98 4.69 -3.35 -24.61
C ALA A 98 3.26 -3.06 -24.13
N LEU A 99 3.11 -2.35 -23.01
CA LEU A 99 1.81 -2.00 -22.45
C LEU A 99 1.22 -0.75 -23.13
N ASP A 100 0.26 -0.92 -24.03
CA ASP A 100 -0.47 0.17 -24.72
C ASP A 100 -1.02 1.30 -23.80
N ALA A 101 -1.24 1.01 -22.51
CA ALA A 101 -1.65 2.02 -21.54
C ALA A 101 -0.53 3.01 -21.15
N THR A 102 0.74 2.69 -21.36
CA THR A 102 1.88 3.59 -21.08
C THR A 102 2.16 4.57 -22.21
N ASP A 103 1.68 4.33 -23.44
CA ASP A 103 1.84 5.23 -24.59
C ASP A 103 1.31 6.65 -24.34
N GLY A 104 0.35 6.79 -23.41
CA GLY A 104 -0.20 8.09 -23.02
C GLY A 104 0.62 8.84 -21.98
N LEU A 105 1.57 8.19 -21.31
CA LEU A 105 2.37 8.79 -20.24
C LEU A 105 3.68 9.33 -20.81
N LEU A 106 3.72 10.64 -21.02
CA LEU A 106 4.83 11.37 -21.64
C LEU A 106 5.67 12.05 -20.55
N THR A 107 6.42 11.27 -19.79
CA THR A 107 7.22 11.79 -18.66
C THR A 107 8.34 12.72 -19.11
N GLU A 108 8.86 12.55 -20.32
CA GLU A 108 9.86 13.43 -20.93
C GLU A 108 9.37 14.88 -21.16
N ASN A 109 8.05 15.10 -21.18
CA ASN A 109 7.48 16.44 -21.34
C ASN A 109 7.09 17.09 -20.00
N LEU A 110 7.14 16.35 -18.90
CA LEU A 110 6.80 16.88 -17.58
C LEU A 110 7.87 17.87 -17.13
N SER A 111 7.43 19.00 -16.57
CA SER A 111 8.32 19.99 -15.97
C SER A 111 8.99 19.42 -14.71
N ASP A 112 10.26 19.77 -14.49
CA ASP A 112 10.98 19.44 -13.26
C ASP A 112 10.26 20.00 -12.02
N ALA A 113 10.32 19.31 -10.89
CA ALA A 113 9.64 19.73 -9.67
C ALA A 113 10.07 21.13 -9.19
N HIS A 114 11.37 21.43 -9.26
CA HIS A 114 11.88 22.76 -8.90
C HIS A 114 11.31 23.86 -9.81
N SER A 115 11.19 23.60 -11.11
CA SER A 115 10.62 24.56 -12.07
C SER A 115 9.13 24.84 -11.79
N VAL A 116 8.38 23.83 -11.36
CA VAL A 116 6.96 23.97 -10.94
C VAL A 116 6.86 24.89 -9.71
N VAL A 117 7.74 24.72 -8.72
CA VAL A 117 7.77 25.56 -7.52
C VAL A 117 8.08 27.01 -7.86
N ILE A 118 9.07 27.26 -8.73
CA ILE A 118 9.41 28.61 -9.17
C ILE A 118 8.24 29.24 -9.93
N ALA A 119 7.65 28.53 -10.89
CA ALA A 119 6.53 29.05 -11.67
C ALA A 119 5.31 29.40 -10.79
N ALA A 120 5.01 28.56 -9.80
CA ALA A 120 3.93 28.83 -8.85
C ALA A 120 4.23 30.04 -7.95
N ALA A 121 5.48 30.18 -7.49
CA ALA A 121 5.92 31.33 -6.70
C ALA A 121 5.88 32.63 -7.51
N ASP A 122 6.32 32.61 -8.77
CA ASP A 122 6.28 33.77 -9.67
C ASP A 122 4.84 34.20 -9.93
N GLN A 123 3.92 33.26 -10.12
CA GLN A 123 2.49 33.55 -10.26
C GLN A 123 1.93 34.24 -9.00
N LEU A 124 2.28 33.71 -7.83
CA LEU A 124 1.87 34.27 -6.54
C LEU A 124 2.42 35.68 -6.31
N LEU A 125 3.69 35.91 -6.68
CA LEU A 125 4.35 37.23 -6.62
C LEU A 125 3.72 38.22 -7.60
N ALA A 126 3.30 37.78 -8.78
CA ALA A 126 2.60 38.62 -9.75
C ALA A 126 1.21 39.06 -9.26
N GLU A 127 0.52 38.20 -8.51
CA GLU A 127 -0.82 38.47 -8.00
C GLU A 127 -0.81 39.31 -6.70
N TYR A 128 0.04 38.95 -5.74
CA TYR A 128 0.04 39.53 -4.39
C TYR A 128 1.27 40.42 -4.10
N GLY A 129 2.20 40.56 -5.04
CA GLY A 129 3.40 41.38 -4.91
C GLY A 129 4.54 40.73 -4.12
N ASN A 130 5.60 41.48 -3.85
CA ASN A 130 6.87 40.96 -3.32
C ASN A 130 6.80 40.27 -1.94
N SER A 131 5.71 40.46 -1.18
CA SER A 131 5.50 39.82 0.12
C SER A 131 4.63 38.58 0.05
N ALA A 132 4.24 38.13 -1.14
CA ALA A 132 3.32 37.01 -1.31
C ALA A 132 3.80 35.72 -0.61
N LEU A 133 5.11 35.46 -0.63
CA LEU A 133 5.72 34.29 -0.01
C LEU A 133 5.74 34.32 1.54
N THR A 134 5.41 35.45 2.15
CA THR A 134 5.39 35.62 3.62
C THR A 134 4.12 36.27 4.14
N MET A 135 3.13 36.50 3.27
CA MET A 135 1.89 37.18 3.64
C MET A 135 0.99 36.29 4.50
N SER A 136 0.19 36.93 5.34
CA SER A 136 -0.92 36.26 6.04
C SER A 136 -2.06 35.98 5.07
N THR A 137 -2.67 34.80 5.18
CA THR A 137 -3.86 34.41 4.41
C THR A 137 -5.17 34.93 5.00
N SER A 138 -5.09 35.76 6.03
CA SER A 138 -6.26 36.35 6.68
C SER A 138 -7.02 37.26 5.72
N GLY A 139 -8.28 36.92 5.44
CA GLY A 139 -9.17 37.70 4.56
C GLY A 139 -9.23 37.21 3.12
N LEU A 140 -8.49 36.15 2.77
CA LEU A 140 -8.64 35.43 1.51
C LEU A 140 -9.85 34.47 1.56
N SER A 141 -10.30 34.04 0.38
CA SER A 141 -11.22 32.90 0.29
C SER A 141 -10.52 31.63 0.77
N LEU A 142 -11.29 30.58 1.12
CA LEU A 142 -10.70 29.33 1.59
C LEU A 142 -9.78 28.71 0.54
N ASP A 143 -10.20 28.73 -0.72
CA ASP A 143 -9.47 28.14 -1.85
C ASP A 143 -8.18 28.93 -2.14
N ASP A 144 -8.24 30.27 -2.13
CA ASP A 144 -7.06 31.12 -2.33
C ASP A 144 -6.07 30.98 -1.16
N ALA A 145 -6.58 30.93 0.07
CA ALA A 145 -5.75 30.75 1.25
C ALA A 145 -5.03 29.40 1.22
N GLU A 146 -5.71 28.34 0.79
CA GLU A 146 -5.13 27.01 0.67
C GLU A 146 -4.04 26.97 -0.40
N TYR A 147 -4.31 27.53 -1.59
CA TYR A 147 -3.31 27.65 -2.65
C TYR A 147 -2.08 28.45 -2.22
N VAL A 148 -2.28 29.60 -1.55
CA VAL A 148 -1.18 30.42 -1.05
C VAL A 148 -0.32 29.65 -0.03
N VAL A 149 -0.94 28.99 0.95
CA VAL A 149 -0.20 28.20 1.97
C VAL A 149 0.61 27.09 1.30
N GLU A 150 0.05 26.46 0.29
CA GLU A 150 0.69 25.36 -0.41
C GLU A 150 1.92 25.82 -1.21
N VAL A 151 1.79 26.91 -1.97
CA VAL A 151 2.94 27.55 -2.65
C VAL A 151 4.00 28.01 -1.65
N GLN A 152 3.59 28.63 -0.53
CA GLN A 152 4.52 29.06 0.52
C GLN A 152 5.27 27.87 1.15
N THR A 153 4.58 26.75 1.36
CA THR A 153 5.18 25.52 1.90
C THR A 153 6.17 24.91 0.91
N ALA A 154 5.79 24.83 -0.36
CA ALA A 154 6.66 24.33 -1.42
C ALA A 154 7.90 25.23 -1.61
N TRP A 155 7.73 26.54 -1.57
CA TRP A 155 8.84 27.50 -1.67
C TRP A 155 9.79 27.40 -0.47
N ALA A 156 9.25 27.24 0.74
CA ALA A 156 10.07 27.10 1.94
C ALA A 156 10.94 25.83 1.92
N GLU A 157 10.43 24.74 1.33
CA GLU A 157 11.15 23.46 1.27
C GLU A 157 12.07 23.36 0.04
N TYR A 158 11.60 23.80 -1.13
CA TYR A 158 12.24 23.53 -2.43
C TYR A 158 12.49 24.79 -3.28
N GLY A 159 12.33 25.98 -2.72
CA GLY A 159 12.56 27.25 -3.42
C GLY A 159 14.04 27.53 -3.69
N ILE A 160 14.31 28.72 -4.22
CA ILE A 160 15.68 29.15 -4.56
C ILE A 160 16.48 29.40 -3.28
N VAL A 161 17.64 28.76 -3.15
CA VAL A 161 18.57 28.92 -2.05
C VAL A 161 19.74 29.81 -2.46
N THR A 162 19.97 30.87 -1.69
CA THR A 162 21.12 31.77 -1.83
C THR A 162 21.79 31.93 -0.47
N VAL A 163 22.97 32.57 -0.44
CA VAL A 163 23.67 32.87 0.82
C VAL A 163 22.78 33.62 1.81
N ASP A 164 21.88 34.48 1.32
CA ASP A 164 20.99 35.30 2.14
C ASP A 164 19.73 34.54 2.62
N SER A 165 19.42 33.38 2.03
CA SER A 165 18.29 32.55 2.46
C SER A 165 18.67 31.51 3.52
N LEU A 166 19.97 31.33 3.79
CA LEU A 166 20.45 30.42 4.82
C LEU A 166 20.16 30.97 6.22
N THR A 167 19.77 30.08 7.14
CA THR A 167 19.49 30.47 8.52
C THR A 167 20.79 30.80 9.28
N PRO A 168 20.75 31.71 10.28
CA PRO A 168 21.92 32.06 11.06
C PRO A 168 22.64 30.83 11.66
N ASP A 169 21.87 29.86 12.15
CA ASP A 169 22.36 28.61 12.74
C ASP A 169 23.15 27.75 11.73
N GLN A 170 22.78 27.78 10.44
CA GLN A 170 23.51 27.06 9.38
C GLN A 170 24.84 27.73 9.01
N THR A 171 24.92 29.05 9.20
CA THR A 171 26.10 29.84 8.83
C THR A 171 27.10 30.03 9.98
N GLU A 172 26.71 29.67 11.21
CA GLU A 172 27.53 29.88 12.40
C GLU A 172 28.84 29.09 12.33
N GLY A 173 29.97 29.80 12.40
CA GLY A 173 31.31 29.19 12.40
C GLY A 173 31.85 28.83 11.01
N LEU A 174 31.11 29.07 9.93
CA LEU A 174 31.57 28.87 8.56
C LEU A 174 32.22 30.13 7.98
N SER A 175 33.25 29.94 7.15
CA SER A 175 33.83 30.99 6.34
C SER A 175 32.91 31.37 5.17
N GLY A 176 33.06 32.58 4.62
CA GLY A 176 32.25 33.03 3.48
C GLY A 176 32.33 32.11 2.25
N SER A 177 33.46 31.41 2.05
CA SER A 177 33.58 30.37 1.01
C SER A 177 32.80 29.10 1.33
N GLU A 178 32.75 28.68 2.59
CA GLU A 178 31.99 27.49 3.00
C GLU A 178 30.48 27.74 2.96
N ILE A 179 30.05 28.96 3.28
CA ILE A 179 28.63 29.36 3.16
C ILE A 179 28.19 29.33 1.69
N ALA A 180 29.03 29.79 0.76
CA ALA A 180 28.72 29.73 -0.67
C ALA A 180 28.61 28.29 -1.20
N VAL A 181 29.49 27.39 -0.72
CA VAL A 181 29.41 25.95 -1.05
C VAL A 181 28.13 25.34 -0.48
N LEU A 182 27.76 25.68 0.76
CA LEU A 182 26.54 25.18 1.38
C LEU A 182 25.28 25.65 0.64
N ALA A 183 25.21 26.93 0.25
CA ALA A 183 24.09 27.45 -0.53
C ALA A 183 23.97 26.74 -1.89
N ALA A 184 25.10 26.47 -2.56
CA ALA A 184 25.12 25.73 -3.81
C ALA A 184 24.69 24.26 -3.64
N ASP A 185 25.11 23.59 -2.56
CA ASP A 185 24.70 22.21 -2.24
C ASP A 185 23.20 22.10 -1.97
N GLU A 186 22.63 23.03 -1.17
CA GLU A 186 21.20 23.05 -0.92
C GLU A 186 20.39 23.45 -2.17
N GLN A 187 20.91 24.33 -3.03
CA GLN A 187 20.27 24.64 -4.31
C GLN A 187 20.25 23.42 -5.24
N ALA A 188 21.38 22.72 -5.39
CA ALA A 188 21.46 21.50 -6.20
C ALA A 188 20.52 20.40 -5.67
N LYS A 189 20.37 20.29 -4.34
CA LYS A 189 19.39 19.40 -3.70
C LYS A 189 17.95 19.77 -4.10
N ASN A 190 17.61 21.05 -4.07
CA ASN A 190 16.28 21.52 -4.44
C ASN A 190 15.99 21.29 -5.93
N GLU A 191 16.98 21.52 -6.80
CA GLU A 191 16.91 21.25 -8.24
C GLU A 191 16.73 19.76 -8.55
N ALA A 192 17.38 18.88 -7.79
CA ALA A 192 17.24 17.43 -7.94
C ALA A 192 15.94 16.84 -7.34
N THR A 193 15.04 17.66 -6.80
CA THR A 193 13.78 17.20 -6.19
C THR A 193 12.88 16.56 -7.25
N THR A 194 12.25 15.44 -6.90
CA THR A 194 11.33 14.71 -7.80
C THR A 194 9.90 15.23 -7.67
N LEU A 195 9.05 15.00 -8.68
CA LEU A 195 7.65 15.41 -8.61
C LEU A 195 6.88 14.64 -7.53
N SER A 196 7.30 13.41 -7.23
CA SER A 196 6.77 12.55 -6.16
C SER A 196 7.13 13.05 -4.77
N GLU A 197 8.30 13.67 -4.60
CA GLU A 197 8.68 14.38 -3.38
C GLU A 197 7.87 15.67 -3.23
N LEU A 198 7.72 16.46 -4.29
CA LEU A 198 6.87 17.65 -4.30
C LEU A 198 5.41 17.31 -3.99
N ALA A 199 4.88 16.23 -4.56
CA ALA A 199 3.52 15.77 -4.28
C ALA A 199 3.30 15.33 -2.81
N ALA A 200 4.36 15.03 -2.07
CA ALA A 200 4.26 14.71 -0.65
C ALA A 200 4.06 15.96 0.21
N THR A 201 4.58 17.11 -0.21
CA THR A 201 4.50 18.37 0.54
C THR A 201 3.41 19.31 0.00
N ALA A 202 3.27 19.43 -1.32
CA ALA A 202 2.39 20.35 -2.02
C ALA A 202 1.68 19.67 -3.22
N PRO A 203 0.78 18.70 -2.97
CA PRO A 203 0.12 17.91 -4.00
C PRO A 203 -0.70 18.70 -5.03
N LYS A 204 -1.28 19.85 -4.69
CA LYS A 204 -2.11 20.64 -5.62
C LYS A 204 -1.31 21.47 -6.62
N LEU A 205 0.00 21.60 -6.42
CA LEU A 205 0.88 22.18 -7.44
C LEU A 205 1.05 21.24 -8.65
N ILE A 206 0.77 19.95 -8.47
CA ILE A 206 0.82 18.96 -9.54
C ILE A 206 -0.52 18.92 -10.28
N ASN A 207 -0.50 19.26 -11.57
CA ASN A 207 -1.67 19.13 -12.42
C ASN A 207 -1.89 17.66 -12.83
N GLN A 208 -2.64 16.91 -12.01
CA GLN A 208 -2.95 15.50 -12.25
C GLN A 208 -3.84 15.25 -13.48
N ASP A 209 -4.48 16.29 -14.02
CA ASP A 209 -5.33 16.23 -15.22
C ASP A 209 -4.57 16.67 -16.48
N SER A 210 -3.24 16.80 -16.42
CA SER A 210 -2.44 17.16 -17.59
C SER A 210 -2.58 16.12 -18.70
N SER A 211 -2.53 16.57 -19.95
CA SER A 211 -2.54 15.66 -21.11
C SER A 211 -1.28 14.79 -21.17
N GLU A 212 -0.18 15.25 -20.59
CA GLU A 212 1.11 14.55 -20.52
C GLU A 212 1.05 13.31 -19.63
N LEU A 213 0.19 13.30 -18.61
CA LEU A 213 -0.01 12.12 -17.78
C LEU A 213 -0.89 11.06 -18.44
N GLY A 214 -1.64 11.36 -19.52
CA GLY A 214 -2.43 10.36 -20.23
C GLY A 214 -3.46 9.61 -19.38
N GLY A 215 -3.94 10.20 -18.28
CA GLY A 215 -4.85 9.56 -17.31
C GLY A 215 -4.15 8.73 -16.23
N TRP A 216 -2.82 8.75 -16.17
CA TRP A 216 -2.05 8.28 -15.03
C TRP A 216 -2.10 9.30 -13.89
N THR A 217 -1.95 8.81 -12.66
CA THR A 217 -1.87 9.64 -11.46
C THR A 217 -0.47 9.52 -10.89
N LEU A 218 0.18 10.66 -10.68
CA LEU A 218 1.46 10.73 -9.99
C LEU A 218 1.25 10.48 -8.49
N LEU A 219 2.04 9.57 -7.94
CA LEU A 219 1.99 9.16 -6.53
C LEU A 219 3.06 9.88 -5.74
N SER A 220 2.71 10.41 -4.57
CA SER A 220 3.72 10.94 -3.66
C SER A 220 4.61 9.83 -3.12
N THR A 221 5.81 10.18 -2.64
CA THR A 221 6.74 9.23 -1.99
C THR A 221 6.08 8.44 -0.84
N ALA A 222 5.15 9.06 -0.11
CA ALA A 222 4.37 8.40 0.94
C ALA A 222 3.40 7.35 0.41
N GLN A 223 2.88 7.52 -0.81
CA GLN A 223 1.93 6.59 -1.44
C GLN A 223 2.62 5.50 -2.26
N SER A 224 3.82 5.76 -2.79
CA SER A 224 4.55 4.88 -3.70
C SER A 224 5.57 3.97 -3.02
N GLY A 225 5.84 4.12 -1.71
CA GLY A 225 6.91 3.38 -1.02
C GLY A 225 6.89 1.85 -1.21
N GLU A 226 5.72 1.20 -1.22
CA GLU A 226 5.62 -0.25 -1.52
C GLU A 226 5.99 -0.58 -2.98
N ALA A 227 5.53 0.25 -3.91
CA ALA A 227 5.81 0.08 -5.34
C ALA A 227 7.29 0.31 -5.64
N GLN A 228 7.89 1.37 -5.08
CA GLN A 228 9.31 1.68 -5.23
C GLN A 228 10.19 0.55 -4.69
N ALA A 229 9.90 0.05 -3.48
CA ALA A 229 10.66 -1.06 -2.92
C ALA A 229 10.56 -2.35 -3.77
N SER A 230 9.40 -2.60 -4.36
CA SER A 230 9.20 -3.74 -5.26
C SER A 230 9.96 -3.57 -6.57
N ALA A 231 9.91 -2.37 -7.18
CA ALA A 231 10.64 -2.05 -8.40
C ALA A 231 12.16 -2.16 -8.21
N ILE A 232 12.68 -1.62 -7.12
CA ILE A 232 14.11 -1.74 -6.74
C ILE A 232 14.53 -3.21 -6.70
N ALA A 233 13.73 -4.07 -6.06
CA ALA A 233 14.03 -5.49 -5.98
C ALA A 233 14.01 -6.17 -7.36
N MET A 234 13.06 -5.78 -8.24
CA MET A 234 12.94 -6.34 -9.59
C MET A 234 14.13 -5.97 -10.48
N VAL A 235 14.57 -4.71 -10.45
CA VAL A 235 15.73 -4.26 -11.23
C VAL A 235 17.03 -4.91 -10.76
N LEU A 236 17.25 -4.94 -9.44
CA LEU A 236 18.43 -5.59 -8.88
C LEU A 236 18.44 -7.10 -9.15
N GLN A 237 17.26 -7.72 -9.32
CA GLN A 237 17.12 -9.13 -9.66
C GLN A 237 17.30 -9.41 -11.16
N SER A 238 16.94 -8.48 -12.06
CA SER A 238 17.07 -8.71 -13.50
C SER A 238 18.54 -8.86 -13.90
N GLY A 239 19.42 -8.05 -13.32
CA GLY A 239 20.85 -8.05 -13.63
C GLY A 239 21.17 -7.56 -15.06
N ASP A 240 20.17 -6.96 -15.74
CA ASP A 240 20.30 -6.43 -17.10
C ASP A 240 20.98 -5.06 -17.14
N PHE A 241 21.10 -4.39 -15.99
CA PHE A 241 21.65 -3.05 -15.83
C PHE A 241 22.84 -3.07 -14.87
N ASP A 242 23.70 -2.06 -14.94
CA ASP A 242 24.90 -1.92 -14.09
C ASP A 242 24.62 -1.55 -12.62
N PHE A 243 23.39 -1.76 -12.15
CA PHE A 243 22.99 -1.53 -10.76
C PHE A 243 23.35 -2.76 -9.89
N GLN A 244 24.36 -2.63 -9.04
CA GLN A 244 24.75 -3.67 -8.08
C GLN A 244 24.07 -3.47 -6.73
N THR A 245 23.80 -2.23 -6.36
CA THR A 245 23.19 -1.84 -5.09
C THR A 245 22.16 -0.72 -5.26
N ALA A 246 21.30 -0.56 -4.26
CA ALA A 246 20.32 0.53 -4.23
C ALA A 246 20.93 1.93 -4.08
N GLY A 247 22.26 2.05 -3.94
CA GLY A 247 22.98 3.33 -3.95
C GLY A 247 23.42 3.78 -5.34
N ASP A 248 23.32 2.91 -6.35
CA ASP A 248 23.83 3.15 -7.70
C ASP A 248 22.83 3.93 -8.58
N PHE A 249 21.62 4.15 -8.07
CA PHE A 249 20.55 4.83 -8.78
C PHE A 249 19.65 5.61 -7.82
N LYS A 250 19.00 6.64 -8.35
CA LYS A 250 17.98 7.43 -7.65
C LYS A 250 16.61 7.06 -8.21
N VAL A 251 15.62 6.92 -7.32
CA VAL A 251 14.22 6.80 -7.72
C VAL A 251 13.70 8.20 -8.06
N LEU A 252 13.18 8.36 -9.27
CA LEU A 252 12.59 9.59 -9.75
C LEU A 252 11.11 9.64 -9.33
N ASP A 253 10.22 9.24 -10.22
CA ASP A 253 8.79 9.35 -10.04
C ASP A 253 8.05 8.01 -10.09
N ALA A 254 6.91 7.98 -9.41
CA ALA A 254 6.03 6.82 -9.38
C ALA A 254 4.63 7.20 -9.88
N PHE A 255 4.15 6.46 -10.88
CA PHE A 255 2.85 6.69 -11.51
C PHE A 255 1.96 5.47 -11.32
N THR A 256 0.65 5.69 -11.32
CA THR A 256 -0.31 4.58 -11.32
C THR A 256 -1.51 4.88 -12.22
N ILE A 257 -2.04 3.84 -12.86
CA ILE A 257 -3.29 3.92 -13.62
C ILE A 257 -4.22 2.76 -13.25
N GLY A 258 -5.51 3.05 -13.29
CA GLY A 258 -6.56 2.08 -13.00
C GLY A 258 -6.73 1.81 -11.51
N GLY A 259 -7.09 0.57 -11.18
CA GLY A 259 -7.44 0.20 -9.81
C GLY A 259 -8.82 0.69 -9.35
N LYS A 260 -9.17 0.34 -8.11
CA LYS A 260 -10.47 0.71 -7.52
C LYS A 260 -10.43 2.17 -7.09
N ARG A 261 -11.53 2.90 -7.31
CA ARG A 261 -11.70 4.27 -6.79
C ARG A 261 -11.50 4.25 -5.28
N GLY A 262 -10.58 5.08 -4.80
CA GLY A 262 -10.27 5.24 -3.38
C GLY A 262 -11.45 5.80 -2.58
N LEU A 263 -11.25 5.97 -1.27
CA LEU A 263 -12.21 6.71 -0.46
C LEU A 263 -12.23 8.18 -0.93
N PRO A 264 -13.40 8.86 -0.85
CA PRO A 264 -13.45 10.30 -1.07
C PRO A 264 -12.59 11.03 -0.02
N GLU A 265 -12.19 12.25 -0.34
CA GLU A 265 -11.26 13.08 0.45
C GLU A 265 -11.71 13.29 1.91
N ASN A 266 -13.02 13.33 2.15
CA ASN A 266 -13.63 13.39 3.48
C ASN A 266 -14.61 12.23 3.71
N PRO A 267 -14.12 11.01 4.02
CA PRO A 267 -14.99 9.84 4.10
C PRO A 267 -15.71 9.78 5.44
N THR A 268 -17.01 9.55 5.40
CA THR A 268 -17.77 9.21 6.61
C THR A 268 -17.49 7.76 7.03
N ARG A 269 -17.82 7.42 8.29
CA ARG A 269 -17.72 6.02 8.77
C ARG A 269 -18.56 5.06 7.92
N TRP A 270 -19.69 5.54 7.39
CA TRP A 270 -20.57 4.76 6.52
C TRP A 270 -19.96 4.52 5.15
N ASP A 271 -19.31 5.52 4.54
CA ASP A 271 -18.61 5.35 3.26
C ASP A 271 -17.51 4.29 3.35
N ARG A 272 -16.81 4.24 4.49
CA ARG A 272 -15.76 3.24 4.74
C ARG A 272 -16.34 1.83 4.83
N ILE A 273 -17.43 1.65 5.58
CA ILE A 273 -18.10 0.34 5.72
C ILE A 273 -18.70 -0.10 4.39
N GLU A 274 -19.41 0.79 3.69
CA GLU A 274 -20.03 0.50 2.40
C GLU A 274 -18.97 0.10 1.37
N THR A 275 -17.89 0.89 1.28
CA THR A 275 -16.77 0.60 0.38
C THR A 275 -16.16 -0.76 0.71
N GLN A 276 -16.01 -1.08 1.99
CA GLN A 276 -15.44 -2.36 2.42
C GLN A 276 -16.33 -3.55 2.01
N VAL A 277 -17.64 -3.46 2.24
CA VAL A 277 -18.62 -4.50 1.87
C VAL A 277 -18.73 -4.62 0.35
N ARG A 278 -18.88 -3.51 -0.38
CA ARG A 278 -18.92 -3.49 -1.85
C ARG A 278 -17.68 -4.14 -2.45
N THR A 279 -16.51 -3.81 -1.89
CA THR A 279 -15.23 -4.38 -2.31
C THR A 279 -15.17 -5.88 -2.05
N ALA A 280 -15.78 -6.39 -0.97
CA ALA A 280 -15.82 -7.81 -0.64
C ALA A 280 -16.72 -8.61 -1.59
N LEU A 281 -17.78 -7.98 -2.11
CA LEU A 281 -18.75 -8.60 -3.02
C LEU A 281 -18.42 -8.40 -4.50
N THR A 282 -17.44 -7.56 -4.82
CA THR A 282 -17.00 -7.33 -6.21
C THR A 282 -16.17 -8.52 -6.69
N ILE A 283 -16.68 -9.31 -7.64
CA ILE A 283 -16.02 -10.53 -8.13
C ILE A 283 -14.81 -10.24 -9.00
N LYS A 284 -14.88 -9.24 -9.89
CA LYS A 284 -13.77 -8.84 -10.77
C LYS A 284 -13.24 -7.47 -10.35
N HIS A 285 -11.94 -7.39 -10.13
CA HIS A 285 -11.28 -6.14 -9.76
C HIS A 285 -10.67 -5.49 -11.01
N PRO A 286 -10.73 -4.16 -11.15
CA PRO A 286 -9.96 -3.49 -12.19
C PRO A 286 -8.46 -3.70 -11.93
N THR A 287 -7.71 -4.00 -12.98
CA THR A 287 -6.25 -4.06 -12.93
C THR A 287 -5.69 -2.68 -12.61
N ARG A 288 -4.65 -2.65 -11.79
CA ARG A 288 -3.90 -1.43 -11.47
C ARG A 288 -2.48 -1.63 -11.97
N TYR A 289 -2.02 -0.71 -12.78
CA TYR A 289 -0.62 -0.67 -13.21
C TYR A 289 0.11 0.40 -12.42
N GLY A 290 1.41 0.20 -12.27
CA GLY A 290 2.32 1.13 -11.64
C GLY A 290 3.57 1.24 -12.49
N VAL A 291 4.08 2.45 -12.65
CA VAL A 291 5.39 2.71 -13.26
C VAL A 291 6.25 3.37 -12.20
N VAL A 292 7.47 2.87 -12.02
CA VAL A 292 8.47 3.52 -11.18
C VAL A 292 9.68 3.81 -12.07
N GLN A 293 10.11 5.05 -12.09
CA GLN A 293 11.28 5.48 -12.86
C GLN A 293 12.49 5.58 -11.95
N ILE A 294 13.62 5.07 -12.45
CA ILE A 294 14.91 5.18 -11.79
C ILE A 294 15.94 5.66 -12.81
N GLN A 295 16.96 6.37 -12.32
CA GLN A 295 18.07 6.84 -13.14
C GLN A 295 19.38 6.61 -12.41
N GLN A 296 20.44 6.32 -13.16
CA GLN A 296 21.75 6.05 -12.61
C GLN A 296 22.32 7.29 -11.92
N VAL A 297 23.07 7.05 -10.84
CA VAL A 297 23.75 8.08 -10.07
C VAL A 297 25.22 8.15 -10.52
N THR A 298 25.74 9.37 -10.69
CA THR A 298 27.11 9.60 -11.19
C THR A 298 28.16 8.99 -10.26
N GLU A 299 29.19 8.35 -10.83
CA GLU A 299 30.27 7.65 -10.09
C GLU A 299 30.97 8.52 -9.01
N GLU A 300 31.05 9.83 -9.24
CA GLU A 300 31.71 10.78 -8.31
C GLU A 300 31.01 10.88 -6.94
N SER A 301 29.71 10.59 -6.88
CA SER A 301 28.95 10.57 -5.62
C SER A 301 29.11 9.26 -4.83
N VAL A 302 29.49 8.18 -5.51
CA VAL A 302 29.71 6.84 -4.91
C VAL A 302 31.11 6.74 -4.29
N THR A 303 32.12 7.35 -4.92
CA THR A 303 33.49 7.40 -4.37
C THR A 303 33.67 8.45 -3.27
N ASN A 304 33.31 8.08 -2.05
CA ASN A 304 33.69 8.85 -0.86
C ASN A 304 35.15 8.58 -0.46
N LEU A 305 35.95 9.63 -0.25
CA LEU A 305 37.23 9.49 0.43
C LEU A 305 36.99 9.12 1.92
N PRO A 306 37.80 8.25 2.55
CA PRO A 306 37.63 7.91 3.95
C PRO A 306 37.69 9.16 4.85
N GLY A 307 36.59 9.49 5.52
CA GLY A 307 36.51 10.60 6.48
C GLY A 307 35.85 11.88 5.97
N THR A 308 35.37 11.95 4.73
CA THR A 308 34.49 13.04 4.27
C THR A 308 33.02 12.70 4.51
N ALA A 309 32.17 13.71 4.68
CA ALA A 309 30.72 13.50 4.72
C ALA A 309 30.26 12.79 3.43
N PRO A 310 29.32 11.84 3.49
CA PRO A 310 28.80 11.18 2.30
C PRO A 310 28.29 12.23 1.30
N LYS A 311 28.88 12.29 0.10
CA LYS A 311 28.32 13.11 -0.98
C LYS A 311 26.94 12.56 -1.35
N ARG A 312 25.98 13.46 -1.59
CA ARG A 312 24.61 13.07 -1.96
C ARG A 312 24.62 12.42 -3.35
N PRO A 313 23.76 11.42 -3.61
CA PRO A 313 23.63 10.82 -4.92
C PRO A 313 23.08 11.87 -5.90
N GLU A 314 23.93 12.31 -6.83
CA GLU A 314 23.58 13.22 -7.91
C GLU A 314 23.27 12.38 -9.16
N VAL A 315 22.16 12.69 -9.81
CA VAL A 315 21.68 11.96 -10.98
C VAL A 315 22.58 12.28 -12.16
N ASP A 316 22.95 11.26 -12.95
CA ASP A 316 23.64 11.49 -14.22
C ASP A 316 22.60 11.87 -15.29
N PRO A 317 22.58 13.13 -15.78
CA PRO A 317 21.59 13.56 -16.75
C PRO A 317 21.76 12.91 -18.13
N ASP A 318 22.94 12.37 -18.44
CA ASP A 318 23.21 11.68 -19.71
C ASP A 318 22.83 10.19 -19.65
N ALA A 319 22.53 9.66 -18.46
CA ALA A 319 22.12 8.28 -18.29
C ALA A 319 20.64 8.10 -18.64
N PRO A 320 20.27 7.00 -19.33
CA PRO A 320 18.90 6.74 -19.72
C PRO A 320 18.01 6.43 -18.50
N ILE A 321 16.73 6.79 -18.61
CA ILE A 321 15.74 6.55 -17.56
C ILE A 321 15.20 5.13 -17.72
N VAL A 322 15.33 4.36 -16.64
CA VAL A 322 14.83 2.98 -16.58
C VAL A 322 13.45 3.02 -15.92
N SER A 323 12.43 2.70 -16.70
CA SER A 323 11.03 2.63 -16.31
C SER A 323 10.62 1.19 -16.03
N ILE A 324 10.27 0.90 -14.77
CA ILE A 324 9.79 -0.42 -14.36
C ILE A 324 8.26 -0.41 -14.41
N VAL A 325 7.70 -1.14 -15.36
CA VAL A 325 6.26 -1.31 -15.50
C VAL A 325 5.82 -2.54 -14.70
N MET A 326 4.89 -2.33 -13.77
CA MET A 326 4.40 -3.35 -12.86
C MET A 326 2.87 -3.45 -12.90
N ILE A 327 2.36 -4.65 -12.65
CA ILE A 327 0.95 -4.89 -12.40
C ILE A 327 0.73 -5.19 -10.91
N ARG A 328 -0.30 -4.59 -10.32
CA ARG A 328 -0.73 -4.91 -8.96
C ARG A 328 -1.55 -6.19 -8.99
N ASN A 329 -0.90 -7.31 -8.71
CA ASN A 329 -1.58 -8.57 -8.50
C ASN A 329 -2.30 -8.53 -7.15
N LEU A 330 -3.64 -8.47 -7.16
CA LEU A 330 -4.46 -8.38 -5.94
C LEU A 330 -4.60 -9.71 -5.19
N GLY A 331 -4.07 -10.81 -5.74
CA GLY A 331 -4.12 -12.13 -5.14
C GLY A 331 -5.56 -12.65 -4.97
N ASN A 332 -5.71 -13.62 -4.06
CA ASN A 332 -6.99 -14.27 -3.73
C ASN A 332 -7.38 -14.07 -2.26
N LEU A 333 -6.90 -12.97 -1.64
CA LEU A 333 -7.04 -12.62 -0.22
C LEU A 333 -8.39 -13.02 0.40
N ARG A 334 -9.50 -12.72 -0.29
CA ARG A 334 -10.88 -12.91 0.20
C ARG A 334 -11.56 -14.18 -0.29
N LEU A 335 -10.99 -14.87 -1.28
CA LEU A 335 -11.60 -16.04 -1.91
C LEU A 335 -11.65 -17.23 -0.93
N VAL A 336 -10.56 -17.49 -0.21
CA VAL A 336 -10.46 -18.59 0.75
C VAL A 336 -11.48 -18.43 1.89
N PRO A 337 -11.55 -17.27 2.60
CA PRO A 337 -12.59 -17.02 3.59
C PRO A 337 -14.02 -17.12 3.04
N ALA A 338 -14.26 -16.66 1.81
CA ALA A 338 -15.58 -16.74 1.19
C ALA A 338 -16.03 -18.20 0.99
N MET A 339 -15.14 -19.07 0.50
CA MET A 339 -15.43 -20.50 0.35
C MET A 339 -15.73 -21.17 1.70
N VAL A 340 -14.96 -20.86 2.74
CA VAL A 340 -15.19 -21.37 4.10
C VAL A 340 -16.53 -20.89 4.64
N THR A 341 -16.90 -19.63 4.39
CA THR A 341 -18.19 -19.05 4.79
C THR A 341 -19.35 -19.78 4.13
N ILE A 342 -19.31 -19.92 2.81
CA ILE A 342 -20.37 -20.57 2.03
C ILE A 342 -20.48 -22.05 2.44
N GLY A 343 -19.36 -22.77 2.53
CA GLY A 343 -19.33 -24.16 2.94
C GLY A 343 -19.91 -24.37 4.35
N SER A 344 -19.47 -23.55 5.31
CA SER A 344 -19.96 -23.63 6.70
C SER A 344 -21.44 -23.26 6.81
N LEU A 345 -21.89 -22.25 6.06
CA LEU A 345 -23.29 -21.82 6.03
C LEU A 345 -24.20 -22.92 5.45
N LEU A 346 -23.78 -23.57 4.36
CA LEU A 346 -24.56 -24.68 3.78
C LEU A 346 -24.68 -25.86 4.74
N ILE A 347 -23.59 -26.23 5.43
CA ILE A 347 -23.62 -27.30 6.44
C ILE A 347 -24.52 -26.89 7.62
N PHE A 348 -24.40 -25.66 8.11
CA PHE A 348 -25.24 -25.13 9.17
C PHE A 348 -26.73 -25.19 8.81
N LEU A 349 -27.11 -24.70 7.62
CA LEU A 349 -28.49 -24.74 7.15
C LEU A 349 -29.00 -26.18 7.00
N GLY A 350 -28.16 -27.10 6.50
CA GLY A 350 -28.49 -28.53 6.43
C GLY A 350 -28.78 -29.13 7.81
N LEU A 351 -27.95 -28.82 8.81
CA LEU A 351 -28.14 -29.30 10.19
C LEU A 351 -29.39 -28.68 10.85
N CYS A 352 -29.63 -27.38 10.64
CA CYS A 352 -30.84 -26.71 11.09
C CYS A 352 -32.10 -27.33 10.46
N TYR A 353 -32.06 -27.67 9.17
CA TYR A 353 -33.14 -28.35 8.49
C TYR A 353 -33.42 -29.73 9.10
N MET A 354 -32.37 -30.51 9.38
CA MET A 354 -32.52 -31.82 10.04
C MET A 354 -33.11 -31.70 11.45
N LEU A 355 -32.72 -30.68 12.21
CA LEU A 355 -33.29 -30.39 13.53
C LEU A 355 -34.77 -29.99 13.43
N HIS A 356 -35.11 -29.14 12.45
CA HIS A 356 -36.49 -28.72 12.21
C HIS A 356 -37.42 -29.87 11.86
N GLU A 357 -37.00 -30.76 10.94
CA GLU A 357 -37.78 -31.95 10.59
C GLU A 357 -37.95 -32.89 11.80
N ARG A 358 -36.91 -33.03 12.62
CA ARG A 358 -37.02 -33.79 13.86
C ARG A 358 -38.04 -33.17 14.82
N ASP A 359 -38.02 -31.86 15.01
CA ASP A 359 -38.93 -31.17 15.94
C ASP A 359 -40.38 -31.34 15.50
N LYS A 360 -40.67 -31.26 14.19
CA LYS A 360 -42.00 -31.58 13.65
C LYS A 360 -42.45 -33.00 14.02
N LEU A 361 -41.57 -34.00 13.85
CA LEU A 361 -41.88 -35.40 14.17
C LEU A 361 -42.12 -35.64 15.66
N VAL A 362 -41.45 -34.87 16.53
CA VAL A 362 -41.67 -34.93 17.99
C VAL A 362 -42.99 -34.27 18.35
N MET A 363 -43.33 -33.12 17.76
CA MET A 363 -44.61 -32.45 17.98
C MET A 363 -45.79 -33.32 17.50
N ALA A 364 -45.68 -33.94 16.33
CA ALA A 364 -46.70 -34.86 15.81
C ALA A 364 -46.94 -36.03 16.77
N ARG A 365 -45.88 -36.72 17.22
CA ARG A 365 -45.99 -37.83 18.18
C ARG A 365 -46.55 -37.40 19.53
N ARG A 366 -46.23 -36.20 20.00
CA ARG A 366 -46.81 -35.64 21.24
C ARG A 366 -48.31 -35.35 21.07
N ALA A 367 -48.71 -34.83 19.92
CA ALA A 367 -50.13 -34.59 19.62
C ALA A 367 -50.91 -35.91 19.54
N GLU A 368 -50.37 -36.95 18.91
CA GLU A 368 -50.96 -38.29 18.90
C GLU A 368 -51.13 -38.86 20.31
N PHE A 369 -50.13 -38.73 21.17
CA PHE A 369 -50.19 -39.19 22.56
C PHE A 369 -51.17 -38.40 23.44
N GLN A 370 -51.42 -37.13 23.13
CA GLN A 370 -52.41 -36.31 23.86
C GLN A 370 -53.85 -36.54 23.36
N ALA A 371 -54.00 -37.06 22.14
CA ALA A 371 -55.29 -37.32 21.51
C ALA A 371 -55.85 -38.73 21.79
N GLY A 372 -55.00 -39.68 22.15
CA GLY A 372 -55.38 -41.02 22.63
C GLY A 372 -55.36 -41.09 24.15
#